data_AF-A0A6C0JZM0-F1
#
_entry.id   AF-A0A6C0JZM0-F1
#
_cell.length_a   1.000
_cell.length_b   1.000
_cell.length_c   1.000
_cell.angle_alpha   90.00
_cell.angle_beta   90.00
_cell.angle_gamma   90.00
#
_symmetry.space_group_name_H-M   'P 1'
#
loop_
_entity.id
_entity.type
_entity.pdbx_description
1 polymer ?
#
loop_
_entity_poly.entity_id
_entity_poly.type
_entity_poly.pdbx_seq_one_letter_code
_entity_poly.pdbx_strand_id
1 'polypeptide(L)'
;MSKTKSVVRYDYNYLQQYCKENGIELLKDYSTEKVNIYTIIEGKCVNCENNFSKGMKPLCINGGVCKKCGIKMRMEKIKCKNKELYGVEYALQSSSIKDKIKAQNLEKYGVENQFQLEETKNKIKKTNLEKYGVEHPLQNTSIKDKIKTTCLEKYGVENPNQNVEIRQKTIKTCLEKYGVENPNQNVEIRQKTIKTCLEKYGVEHPSQTEENKVKHKKTCLEKYGVECSLQSQDVKHKIKQTNLEKYGVENPSQSENIKNKKEIKCLHSFGVKNPFQSEEVKDKIKQTNLEKYGVENAQQNAEVAEKSAKNAYKSKEYIFPSGRIERIQGYEHYMLNELLQQENILENEIIVNRKDVPTIWYEDANGKKHRYFVDCFIKSQNRCIEAKSTWTAQKKKDYIFLKQQALKDAGYECEIWVYNSKGEKIECYK
;
A
#
# COMPACT_ATOMS: atom_id res chain seq x y z
N MET A 1 28.26 -46.59 45.77
CA MET A 1 29.22 -45.94 46.69
C MET A 1 28.75 -44.52 46.99
N SER A 2 28.22 -44.32 48.20
CA SER A 2 27.71 -43.03 48.69
C SER A 2 28.89 -42.06 48.88
N LYS A 3 28.98 -41.02 48.03
CA LYS A 3 29.92 -39.92 48.24
C LYS A 3 29.41 -39.11 49.44
N THR A 4 30.03 -39.31 50.60
CA THR A 4 29.89 -38.42 51.76
C THR A 4 30.18 -37.00 51.29
N LYS A 5 29.15 -36.14 51.27
CA LYS A 5 29.32 -34.70 51.00
C LYS A 5 30.19 -34.13 52.11
N SER A 6 31.42 -33.74 51.78
CA SER A 6 32.31 -33.01 52.69
C SER A 6 31.56 -31.78 53.21
N VAL A 7 31.44 -31.65 54.54
CA VAL A 7 30.84 -30.48 55.16
C VAL A 7 31.78 -29.30 54.95
N VAL A 8 31.45 -28.41 54.01
CA VAL A 8 32.23 -27.21 53.73
C VAL A 8 32.01 -26.21 54.86
N ARG A 9 33.08 -25.85 55.56
CA ARG A 9 33.08 -24.78 56.57
C ARG A 9 33.34 -23.45 55.87
N TYR A 10 32.33 -22.57 55.87
CA TYR A 10 32.45 -21.23 55.30
C TYR A 10 33.08 -20.29 56.33
N ASP A 11 34.40 -20.20 56.36
CA ASP A 11 35.17 -19.26 57.19
C ASP A 11 36.03 -18.33 56.32
N TYR A 12 36.82 -17.46 56.96
CA TYR A 12 37.68 -16.50 56.27
C TYR A 12 38.73 -17.18 55.39
N ASN A 13 39.31 -18.29 55.84
CA ASN A 13 40.29 -19.06 55.06
C ASN A 13 39.65 -19.63 53.79
N TYR A 14 38.44 -20.18 53.90
CA TYR A 14 37.69 -20.63 52.75
C TYR A 14 37.35 -19.47 51.79
N LEU A 15 36.98 -18.30 52.30
CA LEU A 15 36.74 -17.11 51.47
C LEU A 15 38.00 -16.68 50.71
N GLN A 16 39.15 -16.59 51.36
CA GLN A 16 40.41 -16.24 50.71
C GLN A 16 40.79 -17.25 49.62
N GLN A 17 40.68 -18.54 49.92
CA GLN A 17 40.96 -19.60 48.95
C GLN A 17 40.03 -19.49 47.74
N TYR A 18 38.72 -19.39 47.96
CA TYR A 18 37.74 -19.27 46.89
C TYR A 18 37.98 -18.02 46.04
N CYS A 19 38.29 -16.88 46.66
CA CYS A 19 38.58 -15.65 45.94
C CYS A 19 39.84 -15.78 45.08
N LYS A 20 40.91 -16.39 45.60
CA LYS A 20 42.14 -16.64 44.86
C LYS A 20 41.91 -17.56 43.66
N GLU A 21 41.19 -18.66 43.85
CA GLU A 21 40.87 -19.63 42.80
C GLU A 21 40.01 -19.04 41.67
N ASN A 22 39.13 -18.08 42.01
CA ASN A 22 38.17 -17.50 41.07
C ASN A 22 38.54 -16.07 40.62
N GLY A 23 39.74 -15.58 40.96
CA GLY A 23 40.22 -14.25 40.59
C GLY A 23 39.34 -13.11 41.11
N ILE A 24 38.79 -13.25 42.33
CA ILE A 24 37.87 -12.29 42.93
C ILE A 24 38.65 -11.29 43.79
N GLU A 25 38.54 -10.01 43.46
CA GLU A 25 39.08 -8.93 44.27
C GLU A 25 38.03 -8.46 45.30
N LEU A 26 38.36 -8.52 46.59
CA LEU A 26 37.49 -8.07 47.67
C LEU A 26 37.64 -6.56 47.89
N LEU A 27 36.53 -5.87 48.18
CA LEU A 27 36.52 -4.43 48.46
C LEU A 27 36.70 -4.11 49.95
N LYS A 28 36.57 -5.13 50.80
CA LYS A 28 36.60 -5.04 52.25
C LYS A 28 37.49 -6.14 52.80
N ASP A 29 38.24 -5.83 53.86
CA ASP A 29 38.94 -6.86 54.62
C ASP A 29 37.97 -7.56 55.59
N TYR A 30 37.98 -8.90 55.53
CA TYR A 30 37.14 -9.78 56.36
C TYR A 30 37.96 -10.54 57.41
N SER A 31 39.24 -10.23 57.59
CA SER A 31 40.17 -10.93 58.48
C SER A 31 39.74 -10.94 59.95
N THR A 32 39.07 -9.89 60.39
CA THR A 32 38.55 -9.70 61.75
C THR A 32 37.07 -10.06 61.90
N GLU A 33 36.39 -10.43 60.81
CA GLU A 33 34.96 -10.71 60.80
C GLU A 33 34.66 -12.21 60.89
N LYS A 34 33.58 -12.56 61.60
CA LYS A 34 33.07 -13.95 61.63
C LYS A 34 32.37 -14.28 60.31
N VAL A 35 33.15 -14.68 59.32
CA VAL A 35 32.65 -15.18 58.02
C VAL A 35 31.87 -16.47 58.24
N ASN A 36 30.67 -16.53 57.66
CA ASN A 36 29.78 -17.68 57.62
C ASN A 36 29.02 -17.71 56.29
N ILE A 37 28.18 -18.74 56.10
CA ILE A 37 27.44 -18.97 54.85
C ILE A 37 26.50 -17.82 54.43
N TYR A 38 26.09 -16.97 55.37
CA TYR A 38 25.20 -15.82 55.17
C TYR A 38 25.95 -14.48 55.15
N THR A 39 27.24 -14.45 55.48
CA THR A 39 28.04 -13.21 55.46
C THR A 39 28.00 -12.59 54.07
N ILE A 40 27.71 -11.28 54.02
CA ILE A 40 27.68 -10.51 52.79
C ILE A 40 29.11 -10.15 52.40
N ILE A 41 29.51 -10.61 51.23
CA ILE A 41 30.82 -10.39 50.63
C ILE A 41 30.69 -9.32 49.54
N GLU A 42 31.56 -8.33 49.61
CA GLU A 42 31.68 -7.23 48.67
C GLU A 42 32.99 -7.35 47.89
N GLY A 43 32.89 -7.30 46.57
CA GLY A 43 34.03 -7.46 45.68
C GLY A 43 33.78 -6.87 44.31
N LYS A 44 34.84 -6.78 43.50
CA LYS A 44 34.74 -6.38 42.10
C LYS A 44 34.17 -7.54 41.27
N CYS A 45 33.29 -7.21 40.34
CA CYS A 45 32.75 -8.19 39.41
C CYS A 45 33.86 -8.69 38.48
N VAL A 46 34.03 -10.00 38.38
CA VAL A 46 35.04 -10.60 37.49
C VAL A 46 34.78 -10.34 36.00
N ASN A 47 33.56 -9.93 35.62
CA ASN A 47 33.14 -9.75 34.23
C ASN A 47 32.91 -8.28 33.81
N CYS A 48 33.04 -7.30 34.71
CA CYS A 48 32.85 -5.89 34.39
C CYS A 48 33.33 -4.99 35.54
N GLU A 49 33.40 -3.68 35.31
CA GLU A 49 33.82 -2.67 36.30
C GLU A 49 32.85 -2.43 37.48
N ASN A 50 31.70 -3.10 37.54
CA ASN A 50 30.76 -2.96 38.65
C ASN A 50 31.18 -3.79 39.86
N ASN A 51 30.67 -3.43 41.03
CA ASN A 51 30.83 -4.21 42.26
C ASN A 51 29.71 -5.24 42.42
N PHE A 52 29.95 -6.29 43.19
CA PHE A 52 28.92 -7.18 43.70
C PHE A 52 28.83 -7.08 45.22
N SER A 53 27.63 -7.29 45.74
CA SER A 53 27.38 -7.52 47.16
C SER A 53 26.46 -8.72 47.27
N LYS A 54 26.96 -9.83 47.83
CA LYS A 54 26.27 -11.13 47.84
C LYS A 54 26.62 -11.91 49.09
N GLY A 55 25.67 -12.67 49.62
CA GLY A 55 25.96 -13.67 50.64
C GLY A 55 26.98 -14.71 50.16
N MET A 56 27.74 -15.28 51.08
CA MET A 56 28.80 -16.26 50.80
C MET A 56 28.32 -17.46 50.00
N LYS A 57 27.14 -18.02 50.30
CA LYS A 57 26.54 -19.12 49.51
C LYS A 57 26.22 -18.71 48.07
N PRO A 58 25.47 -17.63 47.81
CA PRO A 58 25.29 -17.11 46.45
C PRO A 58 26.59 -16.80 45.70
N LEU A 59 27.65 -16.36 46.39
CA LEU A 59 28.97 -16.14 45.82
C LEU A 59 29.61 -17.45 45.32
N CYS A 60 29.52 -18.51 46.13
CA CYS A 60 30.03 -19.84 45.79
C CYS A 60 29.24 -20.51 44.65
N ILE A 61 27.94 -20.27 44.56
CA ILE A 61 27.08 -20.89 43.54
C ILE A 61 27.16 -20.14 42.20
N ASN A 62 27.20 -18.81 42.24
CA ASN A 62 27.05 -17.96 41.06
C ASN A 62 28.33 -17.21 40.65
N GLY A 63 29.42 -17.36 41.41
CA GLY A 63 30.66 -16.63 41.21
C GLY A 63 30.61 -15.16 41.66
N GLY A 64 31.79 -14.53 41.67
CA GLY A 64 32.03 -13.12 42.00
C GLY A 64 31.57 -12.15 40.91
N VAL A 65 30.31 -12.27 40.46
CA VAL A 65 29.73 -11.42 39.41
C VAL A 65 28.68 -10.47 39.97
N CYS A 66 28.54 -9.27 39.39
CA CYS A 66 27.45 -8.35 39.74
C CYS A 66 26.08 -8.89 39.29
N LYS A 67 24.98 -8.27 39.76
CA LYS A 67 23.60 -8.66 39.40
C LYS A 67 23.36 -8.64 37.88
N LYS A 68 23.88 -7.63 37.19
CA LYS A 68 23.74 -7.48 35.73
C LYS A 68 24.42 -8.62 34.97
N CYS A 69 25.67 -8.91 35.30
CA CYS A 69 26.42 -10.01 34.70
C CYS A 69 25.81 -11.38 35.02
N GLY A 70 25.36 -11.59 36.26
CA GLY A 70 24.65 -12.81 36.65
C GLY A 70 23.35 -13.05 35.85
N ILE A 71 22.57 -12.00 35.62
CA ILE A 71 21.37 -12.07 34.75
C ILE A 71 21.76 -12.42 33.32
N LYS A 72 22.80 -11.78 32.77
CA LYS A 72 23.28 -12.04 31.40
C LYS A 72 23.69 -13.51 31.21
N MET A 73 24.52 -14.04 32.11
CA MET A 73 24.97 -15.43 32.09
C MET A 73 23.79 -16.41 32.21
N ARG A 74 22.82 -16.11 33.09
CA ARG A 74 21.60 -16.93 33.21
C ARG A 74 20.81 -16.94 31.90
N MET A 75 20.66 -15.79 31.25
CA MET A 75 19.96 -15.71 29.96
C MET A 75 20.70 -16.49 28.87
N GLU A 76 22.02 -16.43 28.81
CA GLU A 76 22.83 -17.23 27.87
C GLU A 76 22.63 -18.73 28.09
N LYS A 77 22.65 -19.21 29.34
CA LYS A 77 22.35 -20.61 29.66
C LYS A 77 20.95 -21.03 29.21
N ILE A 78 19.94 -20.18 29.42
CA ILE A 78 18.57 -20.43 28.97
C ILE A 78 18.51 -20.49 27.43
N LYS A 79 19.19 -19.57 26.73
CA LYS A 79 19.26 -19.55 25.27
C LYS A 79 19.90 -20.82 24.72
N CYS A 80 21.03 -21.26 25.28
CA CYS A 80 21.68 -22.51 24.85
C CYS A 80 20.75 -23.70 25.05
N LYS A 81 20.13 -23.83 26.23
CA LYS A 81 19.18 -24.92 26.51
C LYS A 81 17.96 -24.89 25.59
N ASN A 82 17.43 -23.71 25.27
CA ASN A 82 16.32 -23.59 24.31
C ASN A 82 16.76 -23.94 22.88
N LYS A 83 17.99 -23.60 22.47
CA LYS A 83 18.54 -24.02 21.17
C LYS A 83 18.66 -25.54 21.10
N GLU A 84 19.15 -26.18 22.17
CA GLU A 84 19.25 -27.64 22.25
C GLU A 84 17.88 -28.32 22.19
N LEU A 85 16.89 -27.83 22.95
CA LEU A 85 15.57 -28.48 23.04
C LEU A 85 14.63 -28.16 21.88
N TYR A 86 14.71 -26.94 21.33
CA TYR A 86 13.70 -26.39 20.43
C TYR A 86 14.28 -25.74 19.16
N GLY A 87 15.61 -25.72 18.99
CA GLY A 87 16.27 -25.09 17.84
C GLY A 87 16.23 -23.56 17.83
N VAL A 88 15.72 -22.92 18.89
CA VAL A 88 15.51 -21.46 18.95
C VAL A 88 16.00 -20.88 20.28
N GLU A 89 16.39 -19.60 20.30
CA GLU A 89 16.89 -18.95 21.53
C GLU A 89 15.83 -18.76 22.59
N TYR A 90 14.59 -18.53 22.16
CA TYR A 90 13.47 -18.27 23.05
C TYR A 90 12.37 -19.28 22.76
N ALA A 91 11.90 -19.98 23.79
CA ALA A 91 10.88 -21.03 23.66
C ALA A 91 9.66 -20.59 22.82
N LEU A 92 9.17 -19.36 23.00
CA LEU A 92 8.04 -18.81 22.25
C LEU A 92 8.35 -18.52 20.76
N GLN A 93 9.58 -18.71 20.27
CA GLN A 93 9.88 -18.68 18.83
C GLN A 93 9.55 -20.02 18.17
N SER A 94 9.53 -21.12 18.92
CA SER A 94 9.21 -22.45 18.40
C SER A 94 7.74 -22.54 17.99
N SER A 95 7.48 -22.97 16.75
CA SER A 95 6.12 -23.21 16.24
C SER A 95 5.38 -24.24 17.09
N SER A 96 6.04 -25.34 17.45
CA SER A 96 5.43 -26.43 18.23
C SER A 96 4.95 -25.96 19.61
N ILE A 97 5.67 -25.04 20.25
CA ILE A 97 5.25 -24.44 21.52
C ILE A 97 4.08 -23.49 21.32
N LYS A 98 4.09 -22.67 20.26
CA LYS A 98 2.96 -21.79 19.93
C LYS A 98 1.69 -22.59 19.66
N ASP A 99 1.79 -23.68 18.92
CA ASP A 99 0.63 -24.50 18.54
C ASP A 99 0.06 -25.24 19.75
N LYS A 100 0.91 -25.71 20.68
CA LYS A 100 0.45 -26.25 21.97
C LYS A 100 -0.32 -25.22 22.79
N ILE A 101 0.19 -23.98 22.87
CA ILE A 101 -0.51 -22.89 23.60
C ILE A 101 -1.85 -22.58 22.93
N LYS A 102 -1.91 -22.52 21.60
CA LYS A 102 -3.15 -22.30 20.85
C LYS A 102 -4.16 -23.43 21.08
N ALA A 103 -3.73 -24.69 20.99
CA ALA A 103 -4.60 -25.84 21.21
C ALA A 103 -5.18 -25.83 22.62
N GLN A 104 -4.37 -25.55 23.64
CA GLN A 104 -4.82 -25.46 25.02
C GLN A 104 -5.82 -24.31 25.23
N ASN A 105 -5.59 -23.15 24.60
CA ASN A 105 -6.55 -22.04 24.67
C ASN A 105 -7.86 -22.36 23.94
N LEU A 106 -7.79 -23.03 22.79
CA LEU A 106 -8.97 -23.49 22.05
C LEU A 106 -9.78 -24.50 22.88
N GLU A 107 -9.12 -25.47 23.51
CA GLU A 107 -9.75 -26.46 24.39
C GLU A 107 -10.46 -25.79 25.58
N LYS A 108 -9.77 -24.87 26.25
CA LYS A 108 -10.27 -24.27 27.50
C LYS A 108 -11.26 -23.12 27.28
N TYR A 109 -11.10 -22.35 26.21
CA TYR A 109 -11.80 -21.08 26.02
C TYR A 109 -12.50 -20.96 24.66
N GLY A 110 -12.36 -21.94 23.76
CA GLY A 110 -12.91 -21.88 22.40
C GLY A 110 -12.25 -20.86 21.47
N VAL A 111 -11.18 -20.20 21.92
CA VAL A 111 -10.45 -19.17 21.16
C VAL A 111 -8.95 -19.40 21.25
N GLU A 112 -8.18 -19.02 20.22
CA GLU A 112 -6.72 -19.25 20.20
C GLU A 112 -5.97 -18.44 21.28
N ASN A 113 -6.58 -17.35 21.75
CA ASN A 113 -6.01 -16.47 22.75
C ASN A 113 -7.11 -15.92 23.66
N GLN A 114 -6.94 -16.07 24.97
CA GLN A 114 -7.88 -15.58 25.99
C GLN A 114 -8.26 -14.09 25.87
N PHE A 115 -7.38 -13.26 25.29
CA PHE A 115 -7.66 -11.83 25.07
C PHE A 115 -8.67 -11.58 23.93
N GLN A 116 -9.01 -12.61 23.15
CA GLN A 116 -10.08 -12.54 22.14
C GLN A 116 -11.48 -12.64 22.79
N LEU A 117 -11.58 -13.20 24.01
CA LEU A 117 -12.83 -13.29 24.74
C LEU A 117 -13.40 -11.91 25.03
N GLU A 118 -14.70 -11.73 24.74
CA GLU A 118 -15.36 -10.44 24.91
C GLU A 118 -15.43 -10.00 26.38
N GLU A 119 -15.60 -10.94 27.30
CA GLU A 119 -15.53 -10.68 28.74
C GLU A 119 -14.18 -10.07 29.14
N THR A 120 -13.07 -10.62 28.63
CA THR A 120 -11.72 -10.12 28.90
C THR A 120 -11.54 -8.71 28.32
N LYS A 121 -12.01 -8.46 27.08
CA LYS A 121 -11.96 -7.12 26.48
C LYS A 121 -12.76 -6.11 27.31
N ASN A 122 -13.95 -6.47 27.78
CA ASN A 122 -14.81 -5.60 28.58
C ASN A 122 -14.20 -5.29 29.96
N LYS A 123 -13.58 -6.27 30.61
CA LYS A 123 -12.83 -6.04 31.87
C LYS A 123 -11.69 -5.03 31.65
N ILE A 124 -10.92 -5.17 30.58
CA ILE A 124 -9.83 -4.23 30.24
C ILE A 124 -10.39 -2.82 30.01
N LYS A 125 -11.47 -2.68 29.22
CA LYS A 125 -12.12 -1.40 28.96
C LYS A 125 -12.60 -0.75 30.26
N LYS A 126 -13.28 -1.51 31.12
CA LYS A 126 -13.77 -1.03 32.42
C LYS A 126 -12.62 -0.52 33.29
N THR A 127 -11.55 -1.29 33.44
CA THR A 127 -10.38 -0.85 34.22
C THR A 127 -9.71 0.39 33.64
N ASN A 128 -9.65 0.52 32.31
CA ASN A 128 -9.08 1.73 31.68
C ASN A 128 -9.99 2.95 31.87
N LEU A 129 -11.31 2.79 31.79
CA LEU A 129 -12.28 3.84 32.09
C LEU A 129 -12.17 4.30 33.54
N GLU A 130 -12.10 3.37 34.49
CA GLU A 130 -11.93 3.68 35.92
C GLU A 130 -10.62 4.44 36.21
N LYS A 131 -9.51 4.03 35.58
CA LYS A 131 -8.19 4.63 35.85
C LYS A 131 -7.90 5.90 35.07
N TYR A 132 -8.40 6.01 33.85
CA TYR A 132 -7.98 7.03 32.88
C TYR A 132 -9.13 7.81 32.25
N GLY A 133 -10.38 7.46 32.55
CA GLY A 133 -11.59 8.08 31.96
C GLY A 133 -11.82 7.75 30.49
N VAL A 134 -11.04 6.83 29.92
CA VAL A 134 -11.08 6.47 28.48
C VAL A 134 -10.88 4.96 28.30
N GLU A 135 -11.44 4.37 27.25
CA GLU A 135 -11.32 2.93 27.00
C GLU A 135 -9.89 2.48 26.67
N HIS A 136 -9.11 3.39 26.06
CA HIS A 136 -7.73 3.14 25.68
C HIS A 136 -6.81 4.19 26.31
N PRO A 137 -5.76 3.82 27.06
CA PRO A 137 -4.90 4.77 27.76
C PRO A 137 -4.29 5.85 26.85
N LEU A 138 -3.98 5.50 25.59
CA LEU A 138 -3.47 6.44 24.61
C LEU A 138 -4.50 7.44 24.10
N GLN A 139 -5.77 7.38 24.50
CA GLN A 139 -6.75 8.45 24.24
C GLN A 139 -6.63 9.57 25.29
N ASN A 140 -6.14 9.26 26.48
CA ASN A 140 -5.96 10.22 27.56
C ASN A 140 -4.87 11.24 27.19
N THR A 141 -5.22 12.53 27.24
CA THR A 141 -4.32 13.63 26.83
C THR A 141 -3.08 13.72 27.71
N SER A 142 -3.23 13.60 29.04
CA SER A 142 -2.09 13.62 29.98
C SER A 142 -1.08 12.51 29.67
N ILE A 143 -1.54 11.31 29.30
CA ILE A 143 -0.66 10.22 28.89
C ILE A 143 0.06 10.54 27.57
N LYS A 144 -0.64 11.09 26.57
CA LYS A 144 -0.02 11.52 25.31
C LYS A 144 1.05 12.58 25.54
N ASP A 145 0.77 13.56 26.38
CA ASP A 145 1.70 14.66 26.64
C ASP A 145 2.95 14.18 27.37
N LYS A 146 2.81 13.28 28.35
CA LYS A 146 3.96 12.63 29.00
C LYS A 146 4.83 11.88 27.99
N ILE A 147 4.23 11.14 27.06
CA ILE A 147 4.97 10.45 25.99
C ILE A 147 5.73 11.45 25.11
N LYS A 148 5.07 12.55 24.70
CA LYS A 148 5.72 13.61 23.90
C LYS A 148 6.89 14.24 24.65
N THR A 149 6.70 14.63 25.90
CA THR A 149 7.75 15.22 26.74
C THR A 149 8.95 14.28 26.85
N THR A 150 8.72 13.00 27.16
CA THR A 150 9.83 12.02 27.24
C THR A 150 10.53 11.83 25.89
N CYS A 151 9.81 11.88 24.76
CA CYS A 151 10.44 11.78 23.43
C CYS A 151 11.26 13.04 23.10
N LEU A 152 10.76 14.22 23.45
CA LEU A 152 11.48 15.49 23.31
C LEU A 152 12.76 15.49 24.14
N GLU A 153 12.69 15.10 25.42
CA GLU A 153 13.85 15.01 26.33
C GLU A 153 14.92 14.05 25.81
N LYS A 154 14.53 12.89 25.28
CA LYS A 154 15.48 11.84 24.86
C LYS A 154 16.00 12.00 23.44
N TYR A 155 15.18 12.52 22.54
CA TYR A 155 15.44 12.47 21.10
C TYR A 155 15.32 13.82 20.39
N GLY A 156 14.94 14.88 21.12
CA GLY A 156 14.72 16.23 20.57
C GLY A 156 13.48 16.36 19.67
N VAL A 157 12.64 15.34 19.59
CA VAL A 157 11.47 15.28 18.70
C VAL A 157 10.28 14.62 19.39
N GLU A 158 9.04 14.98 19.02
CA GLU A 158 7.83 14.42 19.64
C GLU A 158 7.62 12.93 19.34
N ASN A 159 8.19 12.43 18.25
CA ASN A 159 8.13 11.03 17.86
C ASN A 159 9.54 10.52 17.51
N PRO A 160 10.02 9.42 18.11
CA PRO A 160 11.35 8.87 17.84
C PRO A 160 11.63 8.63 16.35
N ASN A 161 10.63 8.31 15.55
CA ASN A 161 10.80 8.10 14.10
C ASN A 161 11.06 9.39 13.30
N GLN A 162 10.85 10.56 13.90
CA GLN A 162 11.24 11.86 13.33
C GLN A 162 12.74 12.13 13.52
N ASN A 163 13.38 11.47 14.48
CA ASN A 163 14.82 11.62 14.70
C ASN A 163 15.58 10.95 13.55
N VAL A 164 16.45 11.73 12.89
CA VAL A 164 17.17 11.32 11.68
C VAL A 164 18.05 10.10 11.92
N GLU A 165 18.73 10.04 13.07
CA GLU A 165 19.64 8.94 13.40
C GLU A 165 18.87 7.62 13.61
N ILE A 166 17.74 7.67 14.31
CA ILE A 166 16.85 6.51 14.50
C ILE A 166 16.32 6.01 13.16
N ARG A 167 15.92 6.93 12.28
CA ARG A 167 15.43 6.60 10.94
C ARG A 167 16.52 5.95 10.08
N GLN A 168 17.74 6.48 10.11
CA GLN A 168 18.88 5.90 9.37
C GLN A 168 19.24 4.51 9.88
N LYS A 169 19.25 4.29 11.21
CA LYS A 169 19.45 2.94 11.78
C LYS A 169 18.38 1.95 11.33
N THR A 170 17.13 2.40 11.23
CA THR A 170 16.01 1.59 10.73
C THR A 170 16.22 1.22 9.26
N ILE A 171 16.57 2.19 8.41
CA ILE A 171 16.85 1.97 6.98
C ILE A 171 18.01 1.00 6.81
N LYS A 172 19.13 1.22 7.52
CA LYS A 172 20.30 0.34 7.49
C LYS A 172 19.93 -1.10 7.84
N THR A 173 19.16 -1.30 8.91
CA THR A 173 18.70 -2.63 9.32
C THR A 173 17.81 -3.28 8.25
N CYS A 174 16.95 -2.51 7.58
CA CYS A 174 16.10 -3.03 6.52
C CYS A 174 16.89 -3.38 5.27
N LEU A 175 17.90 -2.58 4.90
CA LEU A 175 18.82 -2.86 3.81
C LEU A 175 19.62 -4.14 4.08
N GLU A 176 20.20 -4.28 5.29
CA GLU A 176 20.95 -5.47 5.69
C GLU A 176 20.11 -6.75 5.65
N LYS A 177 18.83 -6.68 6.04
CA LYS A 177 17.96 -7.86 6.13
C LYS A 177 17.20 -8.19 4.86
N TYR A 178 16.82 -7.17 4.09
CA TYR A 178 15.84 -7.32 3.00
C TYR A 178 16.31 -6.69 1.68
N GLY A 179 17.48 -6.06 1.65
CA GLY A 179 18.02 -5.37 0.47
C GLY A 179 17.28 -4.09 0.07
N VAL A 180 16.32 -3.64 0.87
CA VAL A 180 15.45 -2.48 0.59
C VAL A 180 15.25 -1.62 1.83
N GLU A 181 14.98 -0.32 1.64
CA GLU A 181 14.81 0.61 2.76
C GLU A 181 13.54 0.36 3.58
N ASN A 182 12.53 -0.22 2.95
CA ASN A 182 11.27 -0.59 3.59
C ASN A 182 10.94 -2.06 3.26
N PRO A 183 10.68 -2.92 4.26
CA PRO A 183 10.36 -4.33 4.03
C PRO A 183 9.23 -4.56 3.02
N ASN A 184 8.24 -3.66 2.93
CA ASN A 184 7.14 -3.80 1.97
C ASN A 184 7.54 -3.55 0.50
N GLN A 185 8.74 -3.02 0.24
CA GLN A 185 9.32 -2.92 -1.11
C GLN A 185 9.91 -4.26 -1.56
N ASN A 186 10.22 -5.16 -0.64
CA ASN A 186 10.73 -6.48 -0.97
C ASN A 186 9.61 -7.33 -1.59
N VAL A 187 9.85 -7.85 -2.80
CA VAL A 187 8.84 -8.57 -3.59
C VAL A 187 8.36 -9.84 -2.88
N GLU A 188 9.25 -10.58 -2.23
CA GLU A 188 8.90 -11.81 -1.52
C GLU A 188 7.99 -11.54 -0.31
N ILE A 189 8.27 -10.46 0.44
CA ILE A 189 7.44 -10.04 1.57
C ILE A 189 6.04 -9.65 1.08
N ARG A 190 5.97 -8.91 -0.04
CA ARG A 190 4.70 -8.52 -0.65
C ARG A 190 3.90 -9.74 -1.13
N GLN A 191 4.54 -10.70 -1.79
CA GLN A 191 3.90 -11.93 -2.25
C GLN A 191 3.40 -12.78 -1.08
N LYS A 192 4.18 -12.94 0.00
CA LYS A 192 3.74 -13.61 1.23
C LYS A 192 2.52 -12.94 1.85
N THR A 193 2.48 -11.60 1.84
CA THR A 193 1.34 -10.83 2.34
C THR A 193 0.09 -11.07 1.50
N ILE A 194 0.22 -11.04 0.18
CA ILE A 194 -0.89 -11.33 -0.76
C ILE A 194 -1.39 -12.76 -0.56
N LYS A 195 -0.49 -13.76 -0.51
CA LYS A 195 -0.84 -15.16 -0.27
C LYS A 195 -1.62 -15.35 1.03
N THR A 196 -1.16 -14.75 2.11
CA THR A 196 -1.86 -14.81 3.41
C THR A 196 -3.24 -14.16 3.36
N CYS A 197 -3.38 -13.06 2.61
CA CYS A 197 -4.68 -12.40 2.46
C CYS A 197 -5.63 -13.23 1.59
N LEU A 198 -5.13 -13.85 0.52
CA LEU A 198 -5.90 -14.76 -0.32
C LEU A 198 -6.39 -15.99 0.47
N GLU A 199 -5.51 -16.61 1.26
CA GLU A 199 -5.86 -17.76 2.11
C GLU A 199 -6.93 -17.42 3.16
N LYS A 200 -6.88 -16.22 3.74
CA LYS A 200 -7.80 -15.81 4.82
C LYS A 200 -9.10 -15.17 4.34
N TYR A 201 -9.05 -14.44 3.24
CA TYR A 201 -10.12 -13.54 2.81
C TYR A 201 -10.55 -13.75 1.35
N GLY A 202 -9.86 -14.60 0.59
CA GLY A 202 -10.13 -14.82 -0.83
C GLY A 202 -9.76 -13.64 -1.75
N VAL A 203 -9.15 -12.58 -1.21
CA VAL A 203 -8.78 -11.36 -1.93
C VAL A 203 -7.36 -10.92 -1.57
N GLU A 204 -6.70 -10.17 -2.45
CA GLU A 204 -5.30 -9.75 -2.23
C GLU A 204 -5.15 -8.76 -1.06
N HIS A 205 -6.20 -7.99 -0.78
CA HIS A 205 -6.23 -7.01 0.29
C HIS A 205 -7.55 -7.09 1.07
N PRO A 206 -7.54 -7.13 2.41
CA PRO A 206 -8.75 -7.23 3.21
C PRO A 206 -9.76 -6.11 2.92
N SER A 207 -9.32 -4.91 2.55
CA SER A 207 -10.21 -3.79 2.18
C SER A 207 -11.08 -4.06 0.95
N GLN A 208 -10.77 -5.08 0.15
CA GLN A 208 -11.55 -5.49 -1.02
C GLN A 208 -12.73 -6.39 -0.63
N THR A 209 -12.76 -6.96 0.58
CA THR A 209 -13.87 -7.80 1.03
C THR A 209 -15.15 -6.98 1.11
N GLU A 210 -16.27 -7.61 0.75
CA GLU A 210 -17.57 -6.92 0.76
C GLU A 210 -17.96 -6.49 2.18
N GLU A 211 -17.64 -7.31 3.18
CA GLU A 211 -17.81 -6.97 4.60
C GLU A 211 -17.12 -5.65 4.97
N ASN A 212 -15.84 -5.46 4.57
CA ASN A 212 -15.10 -4.24 4.89
C ASN A 212 -15.64 -3.03 4.12
N LYS A 213 -16.10 -3.21 2.86
CA LYS A 213 -16.75 -2.13 2.12
C LYS A 213 -18.04 -1.67 2.79
N VAL A 214 -18.91 -2.61 3.19
CA VAL A 214 -20.16 -2.32 3.90
C VAL A 214 -19.88 -1.62 5.23
N LYS A 215 -18.92 -2.13 6.02
CA LYS A 215 -18.53 -1.54 7.29
C LYS A 215 -17.96 -0.13 7.13
N HIS A 216 -17.17 0.10 6.08
CA HIS A 216 -16.65 1.42 5.75
C HIS A 216 -17.79 2.39 5.43
N LYS A 217 -18.72 2.01 4.53
CA LYS A 217 -19.89 2.82 4.17
C LYS A 217 -20.73 3.16 5.40
N LYS A 218 -21.06 2.17 6.24
CA LYS A 218 -21.82 2.36 7.48
C LYS A 218 -21.13 3.37 8.41
N THR A 219 -19.83 3.20 8.64
CA THR A 219 -19.05 4.12 9.49
C THR A 219 -19.04 5.55 8.93
N CYS A 220 -18.93 5.70 7.61
CA CYS A 220 -18.96 7.01 6.97
C CYS A 220 -20.35 7.66 7.05
N LEU A 221 -21.42 6.89 6.87
CA LEU A 221 -22.79 7.37 7.03
C LEU A 221 -23.06 7.80 8.47
N GLU A 222 -22.68 7.00 9.46
CA GLU A 222 -22.86 7.32 10.89
C GLU A 222 -22.11 8.58 11.31
N LYS A 223 -20.89 8.78 10.82
CA LYS A 223 -20.04 9.91 11.24
C LYS A 223 -20.22 11.18 10.42
N TYR A 224 -20.56 11.05 9.15
CA TYR A 224 -20.50 12.15 8.18
C TYR A 224 -21.77 12.30 7.35
N GLY A 225 -22.76 11.42 7.49
CA GLY A 225 -24.00 11.43 6.70
C GLY A 225 -23.83 11.09 5.22
N VAL A 226 -22.66 10.60 4.81
CA VAL A 226 -22.32 10.30 3.40
C VAL A 226 -21.56 8.99 3.29
N GLU A 227 -21.62 8.31 2.13
CA GLU A 227 -20.96 7.01 1.95
C GLU A 227 -19.43 7.07 1.94
N CYS A 228 -18.86 8.23 1.61
CA CYS A 228 -17.43 8.47 1.61
C CYS A 228 -17.12 9.78 2.34
N SER A 229 -16.17 9.74 3.29
CA SER A 229 -15.80 10.92 4.08
C SER A 229 -15.42 12.16 3.24
N LEU A 230 -14.83 11.96 2.06
CA LEU A 230 -14.46 13.05 1.16
C LEU A 230 -15.65 13.74 0.48
N GLN A 231 -16.85 13.18 0.55
CA GLN A 231 -18.07 13.82 0.06
C GLN A 231 -18.62 14.85 1.06
N SER A 232 -18.33 14.68 2.36
CA SER A 232 -18.78 15.57 3.42
C SER A 232 -18.21 16.98 3.23
N GLN A 233 -19.08 17.99 3.32
CA GLN A 233 -18.67 19.39 3.18
C GLN A 233 -17.74 19.84 4.30
N ASP A 234 -17.97 19.38 5.54
CA ASP A 234 -17.10 19.69 6.67
C ASP A 234 -15.68 19.16 6.46
N VAL A 235 -15.55 17.94 5.94
CA VAL A 235 -14.26 17.33 5.61
C VAL A 235 -13.58 18.11 4.49
N LYS A 236 -14.31 18.49 3.43
CA LYS A 236 -13.77 19.31 2.34
C LYS A 236 -13.29 20.68 2.84
N HIS A 237 -14.06 21.35 3.68
CA HIS A 237 -13.69 22.64 4.26
C HIS A 237 -12.43 22.52 5.11
N LYS A 238 -12.34 21.48 5.95
CA LYS A 238 -11.16 21.22 6.79
C LYS A 238 -9.90 20.93 5.96
N ILE A 239 -10.03 20.19 4.86
CA ILE A 239 -8.94 19.95 3.91
C ILE A 239 -8.47 21.28 3.30
N LYS A 240 -9.40 22.11 2.82
CA LYS A 240 -9.11 23.42 2.23
C LYS A 240 -8.39 24.33 3.22
N GLN A 241 -8.89 24.45 4.44
CA GLN A 241 -8.26 25.25 5.50
C GLN A 241 -6.84 24.75 5.81
N THR A 242 -6.67 23.44 6.00
CA THR A 242 -5.34 22.85 6.28
C THR A 242 -4.35 23.10 5.15
N ASN A 243 -4.81 23.02 3.89
CA ASN A 243 -3.95 23.27 2.74
C ASN A 243 -3.56 24.75 2.61
N LEU A 244 -4.50 25.67 2.89
CA LEU A 244 -4.22 27.10 2.95
C LEU A 244 -3.19 27.42 4.04
N GLU A 245 -3.37 26.89 5.25
CA GLU A 245 -2.43 27.08 6.37
C GLU A 245 -1.03 26.56 6.06
N LYS A 246 -0.92 25.38 5.42
CA LYS A 246 0.38 24.73 5.17
C LYS A 246 1.08 25.19 3.90
N TYR A 247 0.32 25.55 2.86
CA TYR A 247 0.86 25.75 1.51
C TYR A 247 0.45 27.09 0.89
N GLY A 248 -0.41 27.87 1.54
CA GLY A 248 -0.94 29.14 1.02
C GLY A 248 -1.93 28.99 -0.12
N VAL A 249 -2.31 27.76 -0.48
CA VAL A 249 -3.19 27.44 -1.62
C VAL A 249 -4.17 26.32 -1.25
N GLU A 250 -5.35 26.29 -1.86
CA GLU A 250 -6.37 25.27 -1.58
C GLU A 250 -5.95 23.88 -2.03
N ASN A 251 -5.23 23.81 -3.15
CA ASN A 251 -4.69 22.56 -3.68
C ASN A 251 -3.16 22.60 -3.58
N PRO A 252 -2.51 21.69 -2.81
CA PRO A 252 -1.06 21.67 -2.63
C PRO A 252 -0.27 21.60 -3.94
N SER A 253 -0.86 21.05 -5.01
CA SER A 253 -0.22 21.00 -6.32
C SER A 253 -0.07 22.36 -7.00
N GLN A 254 -0.82 23.38 -6.58
CA GLN A 254 -0.69 24.76 -7.04
C GLN A 254 0.45 25.50 -6.35
N SER A 255 0.92 25.01 -5.19
CA SER A 255 2.01 25.63 -4.43
C SER A 255 3.31 25.57 -5.21
N GLU A 256 3.97 26.71 -5.37
CA GLU A 256 5.19 26.81 -6.16
C GLU A 256 6.33 25.95 -5.60
N ASN A 257 6.42 25.85 -4.27
CA ASN A 257 7.37 24.96 -3.61
C ASN A 257 7.16 23.49 -4.01
N ILE A 258 5.90 23.06 -4.10
CA ILE A 258 5.55 21.69 -4.47
C ILE A 258 5.78 21.43 -5.96
N LYS A 259 5.48 22.40 -6.84
CA LYS A 259 5.80 22.31 -8.27
C LYS A 259 7.30 22.16 -8.51
N ASN A 260 8.11 23.02 -7.88
CA ASN A 260 9.57 22.97 -8.01
C ASN A 260 10.14 21.64 -7.51
N LYS A 261 9.64 21.13 -6.37
CA LYS A 261 10.04 19.79 -5.87
C LYS A 261 9.69 18.66 -6.84
N LYS A 262 8.52 18.71 -7.48
CA LYS A 262 8.13 17.72 -8.51
C LYS A 262 9.06 17.79 -9.71
N GLU A 263 9.36 19.00 -10.19
CA GLU A 263 10.23 19.22 -11.34
C GLU A 263 11.66 18.73 -11.08
N ILE A 264 12.27 19.12 -9.96
CA ILE A 264 13.62 18.67 -9.57
C ILE A 264 13.68 17.14 -9.50
N LYS A 265 12.67 16.51 -8.90
CA LYS A 265 12.61 15.04 -8.81
C LYS A 265 12.48 14.38 -10.19
N CYS A 266 11.68 14.95 -11.09
CA CYS A 266 11.53 14.44 -12.45
C CYS A 266 12.83 14.61 -13.25
N LEU A 267 13.50 15.76 -13.13
CA LEU A 267 14.80 16.01 -13.75
C LEU A 267 15.85 15.01 -13.27
N HIS A 268 15.93 14.78 -11.95
CA HIS A 268 16.87 13.80 -11.39
C HIS A 268 16.58 12.37 -11.86
N SER A 269 15.30 11.99 -11.94
CA SER A 269 14.92 10.59 -12.24
C SER A 269 14.87 10.28 -13.73
N PHE A 270 14.53 11.27 -14.57
CA PHE A 270 14.20 11.06 -15.98
C PHE A 270 14.93 12.04 -16.93
N GLY A 271 15.71 12.99 -16.41
CA GLY A 271 16.38 14.03 -17.21
C GLY A 271 15.43 15.10 -17.78
N VAL A 272 14.13 15.02 -17.51
CA VAL A 272 13.09 15.90 -18.07
C VAL A 272 12.15 16.43 -16.98
N LYS A 273 11.55 17.59 -17.22
CA LYS A 273 10.63 18.25 -16.26
C LYS A 273 9.31 17.50 -16.07
N ASN A 274 8.89 16.75 -17.10
CA ASN A 274 7.67 15.95 -17.08
C ASN A 274 8.00 14.51 -17.49
N PRO A 275 7.66 13.49 -16.68
CA PRO A 275 7.94 12.09 -17.01
C PRO A 275 7.43 11.66 -18.39
N PHE A 276 6.31 12.22 -18.89
CA PHE A 276 5.78 11.89 -20.21
C PHE A 276 6.62 12.42 -21.39
N GLN A 277 7.62 13.26 -21.13
CA GLN A 277 8.59 13.69 -22.13
C GLN A 277 9.74 12.70 -22.27
N SER A 278 9.99 11.85 -21.26
CA SER A 278 11.05 10.85 -21.26
C SER A 278 10.74 9.75 -22.27
N GLU A 279 11.70 9.44 -23.14
CA GLU A 279 11.51 8.40 -24.15
C GLU A 279 11.35 7.01 -23.51
N GLU A 280 12.11 6.72 -22.47
CA GLU A 280 11.96 5.48 -21.68
C GLU A 280 10.54 5.29 -21.15
N VAL A 281 9.93 6.37 -20.64
CA VAL A 281 8.55 6.33 -20.13
C VAL A 281 7.56 6.11 -21.28
N LYS A 282 7.75 6.77 -22.42
CA LYS A 282 6.89 6.57 -23.60
C LYS A 282 6.95 5.14 -24.11
N ASP A 283 8.14 4.55 -24.18
CA ASP A 283 8.32 3.18 -24.66
C ASP A 283 7.70 2.16 -23.68
N LYS A 284 7.83 2.37 -22.36
CA LYS A 284 7.11 1.55 -21.37
C LYS A 284 5.59 1.65 -21.53
N ILE A 285 5.05 2.83 -21.84
CA ILE A 285 3.62 3.01 -22.10
C ILE A 285 3.21 2.24 -23.36
N LYS A 286 3.96 2.34 -24.46
CA LYS A 286 3.70 1.58 -25.70
C LYS A 286 3.71 0.08 -25.45
N GLN A 287 4.76 -0.43 -24.79
CA GLN A 287 4.89 -1.86 -24.46
C GLN A 287 3.72 -2.36 -23.62
N THR A 288 3.33 -1.61 -22.59
CA THR A 288 2.17 -1.97 -21.75
C THR A 288 0.87 -1.99 -22.54
N ASN A 289 0.68 -1.03 -23.47
CA ASN A 289 -0.51 -0.99 -24.32
C ASN A 289 -0.52 -2.13 -25.33
N LEU A 290 0.63 -2.49 -25.90
CA LEU A 290 0.76 -3.65 -26.80
C LEU A 290 0.41 -4.95 -26.07
N GLU A 291 0.94 -5.16 -24.86
CA GLU A 291 0.64 -6.34 -24.04
C GLU A 291 -0.84 -6.44 -23.66
N LYS A 292 -1.47 -5.32 -23.28
CA LYS A 292 -2.85 -5.32 -22.80
C LYS A 292 -3.90 -5.24 -23.90
N TYR A 293 -3.61 -4.54 -24.98
CA TYR A 293 -4.60 -4.12 -25.98
C TYR A 293 -4.21 -4.47 -27.41
N GLY A 294 -2.99 -4.97 -27.65
CA GLY A 294 -2.46 -5.29 -28.98
C GLY A 294 -2.11 -4.07 -29.84
N VAL A 295 -2.13 -2.86 -29.26
CA VAL A 295 -1.92 -1.59 -29.97
C VAL A 295 -1.06 -0.63 -29.14
N GLU A 296 -0.30 0.26 -29.77
CA GLU A 296 0.61 1.17 -29.06
C GLU A 296 -0.13 2.23 -28.22
N ASN A 297 -1.34 2.60 -28.64
CA ASN A 297 -2.21 3.51 -27.90
C ASN A 297 -3.52 2.82 -27.57
N ALA A 298 -3.90 2.79 -26.29
CA ALA A 298 -5.14 2.17 -25.83
C ALA A 298 -6.40 2.67 -26.59
N GLN A 299 -6.44 3.93 -27.05
CA GLN A 299 -7.58 4.46 -27.83
C GLN A 299 -7.70 3.90 -29.25
N GLN A 300 -6.68 3.19 -29.75
CA GLN A 300 -6.76 2.44 -31.01
C GLN A 300 -7.46 1.09 -30.82
N ASN A 301 -7.64 0.61 -29.59
CA ASN A 301 -8.40 -0.60 -29.31
C ASN A 301 -9.89 -0.30 -29.33
N ALA A 302 -10.66 -1.11 -30.06
CA ALA A 302 -12.07 -0.87 -30.31
C ALA A 302 -12.93 -0.87 -29.03
N GLU A 303 -12.63 -1.75 -28.07
CA GLU A 303 -13.37 -1.82 -26.81
C GLU A 303 -13.13 -0.59 -25.92
N VAL A 304 -11.87 -0.15 -25.85
CA VAL A 304 -11.49 1.06 -25.10
C VAL A 304 -12.12 2.30 -25.76
N ALA A 305 -12.04 2.39 -27.09
CA ALA A 305 -12.61 3.50 -27.86
C ALA A 305 -14.14 3.57 -27.71
N GLU A 306 -14.84 2.44 -27.75
CA GLU A 306 -16.29 2.33 -27.55
C GLU A 306 -16.68 2.75 -26.13
N LYS A 307 -15.99 2.22 -25.12
CA LYS A 307 -16.23 2.60 -23.72
C LYS A 307 -15.99 4.10 -23.47
N SER A 308 -14.99 4.67 -24.12
CA SER A 308 -14.70 6.10 -24.05
C SER A 308 -15.78 6.93 -24.75
N ALA A 309 -16.28 6.49 -25.91
CA ALA A 309 -17.31 7.18 -26.68
C ALA A 309 -18.63 7.29 -25.91
N LYS A 310 -19.04 6.23 -25.20
CA LYS A 310 -20.28 6.22 -24.41
C LYS A 310 -20.34 7.29 -23.33
N ASN A 311 -19.18 7.75 -22.84
CA ASN A 311 -19.08 8.78 -21.81
C ASN A 311 -18.68 10.15 -22.38
N ALA A 312 -18.64 10.28 -23.71
CA ALA A 312 -18.22 11.51 -24.37
C ALA A 312 -19.28 12.61 -24.24
N TYR A 313 -18.81 13.85 -24.14
CA TYR A 313 -19.67 15.03 -24.15
C TYR A 313 -20.52 15.09 -25.43
N LYS A 314 -21.81 15.41 -25.30
CA LYS A 314 -22.81 15.44 -26.39
C LYS A 314 -23.06 14.09 -27.09
N SER A 315 -22.73 12.97 -26.46
CA SER A 315 -23.28 11.66 -26.87
C SER A 315 -24.80 11.68 -26.65
N LYS A 316 -25.55 11.08 -27.59
CA LYS A 316 -27.01 10.97 -27.54
C LYS A 316 -27.46 9.59 -27.98
N GLU A 317 -28.62 9.19 -27.49
CA GLU A 317 -29.26 7.91 -27.87
C GLU A 317 -30.04 8.09 -29.17
N TYR A 318 -29.84 7.15 -30.08
CA TYR A 318 -30.61 7.00 -31.31
C TYR A 318 -31.41 5.71 -31.21
N ILE A 319 -32.73 5.83 -31.36
CA ILE A 319 -33.66 4.70 -31.29
C ILE A 319 -34.04 4.33 -32.73
N PHE A 320 -33.58 3.17 -33.17
CA PHE A 320 -33.96 2.59 -34.46
C PHE A 320 -35.44 2.18 -34.46
N PRO A 321 -36.07 2.01 -35.65
CA PRO A 321 -37.47 1.60 -35.75
C PRO A 321 -37.83 0.31 -34.98
N SER A 322 -36.90 -0.65 -34.85
CA SER A 322 -37.11 -1.85 -34.03
C SER A 322 -37.10 -1.63 -32.51
N GLY A 323 -36.71 -0.44 -32.05
CA GLY A 323 -36.40 -0.17 -30.65
C GLY A 323 -34.93 -0.44 -30.26
N ARG A 324 -34.06 -0.87 -31.19
CA ARG A 324 -32.61 -0.93 -30.94
C ARG A 324 -32.09 0.46 -30.59
N ILE A 325 -31.35 0.57 -29.49
CA ILE A 325 -30.77 1.84 -29.02
C ILE A 325 -29.26 1.81 -29.24
N GLU A 326 -28.75 2.82 -29.94
CA GLU A 326 -27.31 3.05 -30.11
C GLU A 326 -26.91 4.43 -29.61
N ARG A 327 -25.66 4.57 -29.16
CA ARG A 327 -25.10 5.87 -28.77
C ARG A 327 -24.28 6.44 -29.91
N ILE A 328 -24.73 7.60 -30.37
CA ILE A 328 -24.15 8.32 -31.51
C ILE A 328 -23.58 9.67 -31.06
N GLN A 329 -22.76 10.30 -31.91
CA GLN A 329 -22.23 11.63 -31.66
C GLN A 329 -22.43 12.58 -32.86
N GLY A 330 -22.70 13.85 -32.59
CA GLY A 330 -22.79 14.87 -33.64
C GLY A 330 -23.97 14.67 -34.60
N TYR A 331 -23.66 14.58 -35.90
CA TYR A 331 -24.63 14.64 -37.00
C TYR A 331 -25.12 13.26 -37.48
N GLU A 332 -24.62 12.18 -36.89
CA GLU A 332 -24.94 10.79 -37.26
C GLU A 332 -26.45 10.49 -37.35
N HIS A 333 -27.29 11.05 -36.47
CA HIS A 333 -28.76 10.89 -36.55
C HIS A 333 -29.40 11.34 -37.88
N TYR A 334 -28.91 12.40 -38.54
CA TYR A 334 -29.46 12.83 -39.82
C TYR A 334 -29.11 11.83 -40.92
N MET A 335 -27.84 11.37 -40.92
CA MET A 335 -27.37 10.30 -41.79
C MET A 335 -28.19 9.02 -41.59
N LEU A 336 -28.40 8.58 -40.34
CA LEU A 336 -29.17 7.37 -40.04
C LEU A 336 -30.63 7.50 -40.49
N ASN A 337 -31.27 8.66 -40.26
CA ASN A 337 -32.64 8.89 -40.74
C ASN A 337 -32.73 8.81 -42.26
N GLU A 338 -31.77 9.40 -42.97
CA GLU A 338 -31.72 9.38 -44.43
C GLU A 338 -31.50 7.97 -44.98
N LEU A 339 -30.58 7.20 -44.40
CA LEU A 339 -30.35 5.80 -44.77
C LEU A 339 -31.59 4.93 -44.57
N LEU A 340 -32.31 5.10 -43.46
CA LEU A 340 -33.49 4.30 -43.14
C LEU A 340 -34.71 4.72 -43.98
N GLN A 341 -34.95 6.02 -44.15
CA GLN A 341 -36.21 6.54 -44.70
C GLN A 341 -36.14 6.79 -46.21
N GLN A 342 -34.98 7.20 -46.73
CA GLN A 342 -34.82 7.55 -48.14
C GLN A 342 -34.17 6.42 -48.92
N GLU A 343 -33.09 5.84 -48.39
CA GLU A 343 -32.39 4.72 -49.03
C GLU A 343 -32.99 3.35 -48.68
N ASN A 344 -33.92 3.28 -47.72
CA ASN A 344 -34.58 2.04 -47.26
C ASN A 344 -33.60 0.93 -46.84
N ILE A 345 -32.48 1.30 -46.23
CA ILE A 345 -31.50 0.34 -45.70
C ILE A 345 -32.07 -0.35 -44.46
N LEU A 346 -31.93 -1.68 -44.39
CA LEU A 346 -32.37 -2.43 -43.22
C LEU A 346 -31.47 -2.12 -42.03
N GLU A 347 -32.08 -1.84 -40.87
CA GLU A 347 -31.34 -1.43 -39.67
C GLU A 347 -30.29 -2.46 -39.21
N ASN A 348 -30.53 -3.76 -39.42
CA ASN A 348 -29.60 -4.84 -39.08
C ASN A 348 -28.34 -4.88 -39.97
N GLU A 349 -28.35 -4.15 -41.09
CA GLU A 349 -27.20 -3.96 -41.98
C GLU A 349 -26.33 -2.77 -41.56
N ILE A 350 -26.89 -1.84 -40.79
CA ILE A 350 -26.22 -0.63 -40.31
C ILE A 350 -25.47 -0.92 -39.00
N ILE A 351 -24.17 -0.66 -39.02
CA ILE A 351 -23.27 -0.74 -37.87
C ILE A 351 -22.72 0.67 -37.58
N VAL A 352 -22.89 1.13 -36.34
CA VAL A 352 -22.38 2.43 -35.85
C VAL A 352 -21.47 2.30 -34.63
N ASN A 353 -21.44 1.14 -33.99
CA ASN A 353 -20.60 0.92 -32.81
C ASN A 353 -19.15 0.66 -33.24
N ARG A 354 -18.18 1.12 -32.44
CA ARG A 354 -16.76 1.08 -32.81
C ARG A 354 -16.15 -0.32 -32.81
N LYS A 355 -16.84 -1.31 -32.21
CA LYS A 355 -16.36 -2.69 -32.11
C LYS A 355 -16.53 -3.44 -33.42
N ASP A 356 -17.64 -3.18 -34.11
CA ASP A 356 -18.08 -3.99 -35.25
C ASP A 356 -17.82 -3.32 -36.60
N VAL A 357 -17.37 -2.05 -36.61
CA VAL A 357 -16.95 -1.37 -37.84
C VAL A 357 -15.63 -1.93 -38.39
N PRO A 358 -15.36 -1.77 -39.70
CA PRO A 358 -14.13 -2.24 -40.34
C PRO A 358 -12.84 -1.82 -39.66
N THR A 359 -11.82 -2.67 -39.80
CA THR A 359 -10.48 -2.44 -39.25
C THR A 359 -9.62 -1.61 -40.18
N ILE A 360 -9.70 -0.28 -40.05
CA ILE A 360 -9.01 0.66 -40.94
C ILE A 360 -7.90 1.41 -40.20
N TRP A 361 -6.75 1.47 -40.86
CA TRP A 361 -5.58 2.20 -40.39
C TRP A 361 -5.16 3.23 -41.43
N TYR A 362 -4.72 4.39 -40.98
CA TYR A 362 -4.15 5.42 -41.83
C TYR A 362 -2.95 6.06 -41.14
N GLU A 363 -2.06 6.67 -41.93
CA GLU A 363 -0.92 7.42 -41.41
C GLU A 363 -1.15 8.92 -41.64
N ASP A 364 -0.79 9.74 -40.65
CA ASP A 364 -0.78 11.18 -40.84
C ASP A 364 0.50 11.67 -41.55
N ALA A 365 0.57 12.97 -41.84
CA ALA A 365 1.71 13.57 -42.54
C ALA A 365 3.06 13.41 -41.82
N ASN A 366 3.07 13.03 -40.54
CA ASN A 366 4.29 12.75 -39.77
C ASN A 366 4.62 11.24 -39.71
N GLY A 367 3.93 10.41 -40.50
CA GLY A 367 4.10 8.95 -40.49
C GLY A 367 3.53 8.27 -39.25
N LYS A 368 2.69 8.96 -38.47
CA LYS A 368 2.09 8.36 -37.27
C LYS A 368 0.86 7.55 -37.67
N LYS A 369 0.82 6.30 -37.22
CA LYS A 369 -0.28 5.36 -37.48
C LYS A 369 -1.48 5.61 -36.55
N HIS A 370 -2.67 5.68 -37.14
CA HIS A 370 -3.94 5.93 -36.45
C HIS A 370 -4.97 4.87 -36.79
N ARG A 371 -5.77 4.48 -35.79
CA ARG A 371 -6.96 3.66 -35.98
C ARG A 371 -8.14 4.56 -36.36
N TYR A 372 -8.80 4.25 -37.46
CA TYR A 372 -10.04 4.91 -37.83
C TYR A 372 -11.25 4.04 -37.45
N PHE A 373 -12.20 4.66 -36.77
CA PHE A 373 -13.54 4.12 -36.52
C PHE A 373 -14.51 4.97 -37.34
N VAL A 374 -15.04 4.40 -38.42
CA VAL A 374 -16.03 5.08 -39.26
C VAL A 374 -17.33 5.30 -38.50
N ASP A 375 -18.02 6.41 -38.79
CA ASP A 375 -19.28 6.77 -38.13
C ASP A 375 -20.41 5.76 -38.46
N CYS A 376 -20.46 5.21 -39.68
CA CYS A 376 -21.42 4.19 -40.10
C CYS A 376 -20.82 3.22 -41.15
N PHE A 377 -21.13 1.93 -41.01
CA PHE A 377 -20.81 0.89 -41.97
C PHE A 377 -22.07 0.09 -42.35
N ILE A 378 -22.33 -0.05 -43.64
CA ILE A 378 -23.45 -0.80 -44.22
C ILE A 378 -22.90 -2.10 -44.81
N LYS A 379 -23.13 -3.21 -44.12
CA LYS A 379 -22.52 -4.52 -44.42
C LYS A 379 -22.76 -5.00 -45.85
N SER A 380 -24.03 -4.96 -46.29
CA SER A 380 -24.47 -5.48 -47.58
C SER A 380 -23.88 -4.75 -48.78
N GLN A 381 -23.51 -3.48 -48.60
CA GLN A 381 -22.99 -2.61 -49.66
C GLN A 381 -21.47 -2.43 -49.59
N ASN A 382 -20.81 -3.00 -48.58
CA ASN A 382 -19.42 -2.70 -48.27
C ASN A 382 -19.13 -1.18 -48.21
N ARG A 383 -20.11 -0.42 -47.70
CA ARG A 383 -20.15 1.05 -47.77
C ARG A 383 -19.99 1.67 -46.39
N CYS A 384 -19.11 2.65 -46.31
CA CYS A 384 -18.73 3.39 -45.13
C CYS A 384 -19.16 4.86 -45.27
N ILE A 385 -19.72 5.46 -44.23
CA ILE A 385 -20.17 6.85 -44.27
C ILE A 385 -19.64 7.60 -43.06
N GLU A 386 -18.96 8.72 -43.32
CA GLU A 386 -18.52 9.68 -42.30
C GLU A 386 -19.46 10.90 -42.29
N ALA A 387 -20.13 11.17 -41.16
CA ALA A 387 -21.02 12.31 -41.01
C ALA A 387 -20.27 13.48 -40.35
N LYS A 388 -20.29 14.66 -40.99
CA LYS A 388 -19.60 15.86 -40.49
C LYS A 388 -20.47 17.09 -40.59
N SER A 389 -20.24 18.04 -39.70
CA SER A 389 -20.77 19.40 -39.85
C SER A 389 -19.95 20.18 -40.87
N THR A 390 -20.55 21.19 -41.49
CA THR A 390 -19.85 22.17 -42.35
C THR A 390 -18.59 22.72 -41.69
N TRP A 391 -18.68 23.12 -40.42
CA TRP A 391 -17.55 23.62 -39.65
C TRP A 391 -16.43 22.58 -39.48
N THR A 392 -16.77 21.32 -39.21
CA THR A 392 -15.77 20.27 -39.01
C THR A 392 -15.11 19.88 -40.32
N ALA A 393 -15.88 19.80 -41.41
CA ALA A 393 -15.39 19.54 -42.75
C ALA A 393 -14.38 20.61 -43.19
N GLN A 394 -14.69 21.89 -42.94
CA GLN A 394 -13.77 22.99 -43.25
C GLN A 394 -12.50 22.95 -42.40
N LYS A 395 -12.61 22.71 -41.09
CA LYS A 395 -11.47 22.76 -40.16
C LYS A 395 -10.53 21.56 -40.27
N LYS A 396 -11.05 20.38 -40.61
CA LYS A 396 -10.30 19.10 -40.62
C LYS A 396 -10.28 18.44 -41.99
N LYS A 397 -10.35 19.24 -43.05
CA LYS A 397 -10.50 18.78 -44.44
C LYS A 397 -9.52 17.65 -44.76
N ASP A 398 -8.22 17.89 -44.58
CA ASP A 398 -7.16 16.94 -44.93
C ASP A 398 -7.32 15.58 -44.23
N TYR A 399 -7.63 15.58 -42.93
CA TYR A 399 -7.79 14.35 -42.16
C TYR A 399 -9.01 13.52 -42.59
N ILE A 400 -10.09 14.19 -42.99
CA ILE A 400 -11.32 13.50 -43.42
C ILE A 400 -11.05 12.78 -44.75
N PHE A 401 -10.36 13.43 -45.69
CA PHE A 401 -10.00 12.80 -46.97
C PHE A 401 -8.91 11.72 -46.82
N LEU A 402 -7.97 11.83 -45.89
CA LEU A 402 -7.03 10.75 -45.59
C LEU A 402 -7.73 9.47 -45.10
N LYS A 403 -8.71 9.62 -44.21
CA LYS A 403 -9.53 8.49 -43.75
C LYS A 403 -10.36 7.88 -44.87
N GLN A 404 -10.94 8.74 -45.71
CA GLN A 404 -11.69 8.31 -46.89
C GLN A 404 -10.78 7.49 -47.81
N GLN A 405 -9.58 7.98 -48.12
CA GLN A 405 -8.61 7.26 -48.94
C GLN A 405 -8.23 5.91 -48.33
N ALA A 406 -7.97 5.86 -47.02
CA ALA A 406 -7.64 4.61 -46.33
C ALA A 406 -8.78 3.56 -46.40
N LEU A 407 -10.04 4.00 -46.42
CA LEU A 407 -11.18 3.12 -46.69
C LEU A 407 -11.19 2.62 -48.14
N LYS A 408 -10.95 3.51 -49.12
CA LYS A 408 -10.87 3.14 -50.55
C LYS A 408 -9.76 2.13 -50.81
N ASP A 409 -8.59 2.36 -50.25
CA ASP A 409 -7.42 1.48 -50.37
C ASP A 409 -7.69 0.10 -49.74
N ALA A 410 -8.52 0.06 -48.69
CA ALA A 410 -8.99 -1.18 -48.06
C ALA A 410 -10.18 -1.84 -48.78
N GLY A 411 -10.64 -1.28 -49.91
CA GLY A 411 -11.67 -1.85 -50.77
C GLY A 411 -13.12 -1.47 -50.41
N TYR A 412 -13.33 -0.48 -49.54
CA TYR A 412 -14.68 -0.01 -49.16
C TYR A 412 -15.14 1.14 -50.03
N GLU A 413 -16.43 1.17 -50.36
CA GLU A 413 -17.06 2.40 -50.83
C GLU A 413 -17.16 3.37 -49.66
N CYS A 414 -16.79 4.63 -49.83
CA CYS A 414 -16.78 5.56 -48.71
C CYS A 414 -17.24 6.97 -49.06
N GLU A 415 -18.22 7.45 -48.30
CA GLU A 415 -18.82 8.75 -48.51
C GLU A 415 -18.62 9.66 -47.30
N ILE A 416 -18.41 10.94 -47.55
CA ILE A 416 -18.39 11.98 -46.51
C ILE A 416 -19.65 12.83 -46.69
N TRP A 417 -20.55 12.76 -45.72
CA TRP A 417 -21.80 13.50 -45.73
C TRP A 417 -21.67 14.74 -44.86
N VAL A 418 -21.80 15.91 -45.47
CA VAL A 418 -21.66 17.20 -44.78
C VAL A 418 -23.02 17.84 -44.54
N TYR A 419 -23.33 18.07 -43.28
CA TYR A 419 -24.58 18.64 -42.81
C TYR A 419 -24.41 20.07 -42.30
N ASN A 420 -25.37 20.93 -42.62
CA ASN A 420 -25.46 22.27 -42.03
C ASN A 420 -26.09 22.25 -40.63
N SER A 421 -26.19 23.40 -39.95
CA SER A 421 -26.76 23.49 -38.61
C SER A 421 -28.24 23.11 -38.51
N LYS A 422 -28.97 23.09 -39.64
CA LYS A 422 -30.37 22.68 -39.72
C LYS A 422 -30.54 21.18 -39.96
N GLY A 423 -29.44 20.45 -40.23
CA GLY A 423 -29.48 19.02 -40.55
C GLY A 423 -29.72 18.71 -42.02
N GLU A 424 -29.61 19.70 -42.90
CA GLU A 424 -29.70 19.50 -44.35
C GLU A 424 -28.34 19.04 -44.87
N LYS A 425 -28.32 17.97 -45.67
CA LYS A 425 -27.10 17.48 -46.34
C LYS A 425 -26.75 18.42 -47.49
N ILE A 426 -25.63 19.14 -47.37
CA ILE A 426 -25.23 20.16 -48.35
C ILE A 426 -24.14 19.68 -49.31
N GLU A 427 -23.28 18.76 -48.87
CA GLU A 427 -22.22 18.19 -49.70
C GLU A 427 -22.11 16.69 -49.43
N CYS A 428 -21.80 15.94 -50.49
CA CYS A 428 -21.47 14.52 -50.41
C CYS A 428 -20.23 14.28 -51.25
N TYR A 429 -19.15 13.83 -50.60
CA TYR A 429 -17.92 13.45 -51.28
C TYR A 429 -17.87 11.93 -51.37
N LYS A 430 -17.67 11.38 -52.57
CA LYS A 430 -17.57 9.93 -52.82
C LYS A 430 -16.14 9.48 -53.04
#